data_AF-A0A960XM75-F1
#
_entry.id   AF-A0A960XM75-F1
#
_cell.length_a   1.000
_cell.length_b   1.000
_cell.length_c   1.000
_cell.angle_alpha   90.00
_cell.angle_beta   90.00
_cell.angle_gamma   90.00
#
_symmetry.space_group_name_H-M   'P 1'
#
loop_
_entity.id
_entity.type
_entity.pdbx_description
1 polymer ?
#
loop_
_entity_poly.entity_id
_entity_poly.type
_entity_poly.pdbx_seq_one_letter_code
_entity_poly.pdbx_strand_id
1 'polypeptide(L)'
;IRFASDTNGVPSITVGQSHLGIRGVQLTFSGTNLPSAGDPVVLRFDDPAMESQLPFGRVLFLDSTFLPGTVTLGLFGNEIELLPRVLIVNKQEHPWKSGEKVPLTVRQATTVNGG
;
A
#
# COMPACT_ATOMS: atom_id res chain seq x y z
N ILE A 1 1.27 3.25 7.75
CA ILE A 1 1.11 3.69 6.34
C ILE A 1 0.19 4.88 6.30
N ARG A 2 0.52 5.92 5.53
CA ARG A 2 -0.37 7.04 5.24
C ARG A 2 -1.01 6.87 3.86
N PHE A 3 -2.33 6.96 3.77
CA PHE A 3 -3.11 6.94 2.54
C PHE A 3 -3.54 8.38 2.21
N ALA A 4 -3.43 8.78 0.94
CA ALA A 4 -3.83 10.11 0.48
C ALA A 4 -4.20 10.09 -1.01
N SER A 5 -4.80 11.16 -1.52
CA SER A 5 -4.76 11.51 -2.93
C SER A 5 -4.22 12.92 -3.11
N ASP A 6 -3.68 13.22 -4.29
CA ASP A 6 -3.31 14.60 -4.62
C ASP A 6 -4.53 15.45 -5.01
N THR A 7 -4.29 16.71 -5.40
CA THR A 7 -5.34 17.65 -5.85
C THR A 7 -6.05 17.22 -7.12
N ASN A 8 -5.45 16.31 -7.90
CA ASN A 8 -6.04 15.71 -9.08
C ASN A 8 -6.76 14.40 -8.75
N GLY A 9 -6.76 13.96 -7.49
CA GLY A 9 -7.35 12.69 -7.07
C GLY A 9 -6.44 11.48 -7.30
N VAL A 10 -5.19 11.64 -7.69
CA VAL A 10 -4.25 10.52 -7.89
C VAL A 10 -3.92 9.89 -6.53
N PRO A 11 -4.25 8.61 -6.30
CA PRO A 11 -4.03 7.97 -5.01
C PRO A 11 -2.56 7.70 -4.73
N SER A 12 -2.19 7.76 -3.46
CA SER A 12 -0.87 7.34 -2.99
C SER A 12 -0.92 6.71 -1.61
N ILE A 13 0.06 5.84 -1.35
CA ILE A 13 0.40 5.41 0.00
C ILE A 13 1.84 5.79 0.32
N THR A 14 2.09 6.22 1.55
CA THR A 14 3.44 6.49 2.06
C THR A 14 3.73 5.54 3.21
N VAL A 15 4.79 4.75 3.04
CA VAL A 15 5.26 3.77 4.01
C VAL A 15 6.37 4.40 4.85
N GLY A 16 6.20 4.31 6.16
CA GLY A 16 7.21 4.67 7.14
C GLY A 16 7.21 3.65 8.27
N GLN A 17 8.40 3.14 8.58
CA GLN A 17 8.68 2.18 9.66
C GLN A 17 9.97 2.64 10.34
N SER A 18 9.86 3.52 11.34
CA SER A 18 10.99 4.15 12.03
C SER A 18 11.95 3.12 12.64
N HIS A 19 11.41 2.03 13.21
CA HIS A 19 12.19 0.93 13.80
C HIS A 19 13.06 0.19 12.77
N LEU A 20 12.67 0.20 11.49
CA LEU A 20 13.42 -0.40 10.38
C LEU A 20 14.23 0.63 9.59
N GLY A 21 14.22 1.91 10.00
CA GLY A 21 14.86 2.99 9.25
C GLY A 21 14.18 3.38 7.92
N ILE A 22 13.02 2.80 7.62
CA ILE A 22 12.27 3.06 6.38
C ILE A 22 11.48 4.35 6.56
N ARG A 23 11.73 5.35 5.70
CA ARG A 23 11.06 6.66 5.81
C ARG A 23 10.56 7.13 4.45
N GLY A 24 9.27 7.43 4.37
CA GLY A 24 8.71 8.20 3.25
C GLY A 24 8.75 7.50 1.90
N VAL A 25 8.71 6.16 1.85
CA VAL A 25 8.61 5.43 0.58
C VAL A 25 7.20 5.60 0.06
N GLN A 26 7.04 6.22 -1.11
CA GLN A 26 5.75 6.61 -1.65
C GLN A 26 5.40 5.77 -2.88
N LEU A 27 4.24 5.12 -2.86
CA LEU A 27 3.66 4.45 -4.01
C LEU A 27 2.52 5.32 -4.55
N THR A 28 2.53 5.63 -5.84
CA THR A 28 1.48 6.44 -6.50
C THR A 28 0.79 5.64 -7.59
N PHE A 29 -0.53 5.73 -7.70
CA PHE A 29 -1.34 4.89 -8.59
C PHE A 29 -1.95 5.72 -9.72
N SER A 30 -1.30 5.74 -10.87
CA SER A 30 -1.77 6.42 -12.08
C SER A 30 -2.83 5.61 -12.84
N GLY A 31 -3.69 6.30 -13.60
CA GLY A 31 -4.78 5.68 -14.37
C GLY A 31 -6.09 5.52 -13.60
N THR A 32 -6.17 6.08 -12.39
CA THR A 32 -7.40 6.21 -11.59
C THR A 32 -7.36 7.53 -10.83
N ASN A 33 -8.54 8.06 -10.54
CA ASN A 33 -8.70 9.25 -9.72
C ASN A 33 -9.80 8.93 -8.70
N LEU A 34 -9.50 9.15 -7.43
CA LEU A 34 -10.52 9.13 -6.39
C LEU A 34 -11.18 10.51 -6.30
N PRO A 35 -12.48 10.60 -5.98
CA PRO A 35 -13.06 11.86 -5.55
C PRO A 35 -12.19 12.40 -4.42
N SER A 36 -11.72 13.65 -4.54
CA SER A 36 -10.72 14.28 -3.66
C SER A 36 -10.70 13.63 -2.30
N ALA A 37 -9.67 12.81 -2.04
CA ALA A 37 -9.59 12.11 -0.76
C ALA A 37 -9.64 13.18 0.33
N GLY A 38 -10.49 12.96 1.32
CA GLY A 38 -10.53 13.81 2.51
C GLY A 38 -9.19 13.79 3.24
N ASP A 39 -9.22 14.09 4.54
CA ASP A 39 -7.97 14.11 5.31
C ASP A 39 -7.21 12.78 5.19
N PRO A 40 -5.89 12.82 4.97
CA PRO A 40 -5.09 11.61 4.80
C PRO A 40 -5.21 10.67 6.01
N VAL A 41 -5.50 9.40 5.73
CA VAL A 41 -5.71 8.37 6.75
C VAL A 41 -4.36 7.71 7.09
N VAL A 42 -4.05 7.58 8.37
CA VAL A 42 -2.84 6.88 8.84
C VAL A 42 -3.25 5.59 9.54
N LEU A 43 -2.81 4.46 9.00
CA LEU A 43 -3.04 3.13 9.56
C LEU A 43 -1.76 2.54 10.14
N ARG A 44 -1.87 1.81 11.24
CA ARG A 44 -0.76 1.12 11.90
C ARG A 44 -0.90 -0.40 11.74
N PHE A 45 0.21 -1.11 11.64
CA PHE A 45 0.21 -2.58 11.45
C PHE A 45 -0.09 -3.36 12.73
N ASP A 46 0.07 -2.71 13.88
CA ASP A 46 -0.27 -3.26 15.18
C ASP A 46 -1.74 -2.98 15.56
N ASP A 47 -2.52 -2.36 14.68
CA ASP A 47 -3.93 -2.09 14.88
C ASP A 47 -4.79 -3.16 14.16
N PRO A 48 -5.51 -4.03 14.89
CA PRO A 48 -6.37 -5.05 14.30
C PRO A 48 -7.55 -4.46 13.51
N ALA A 49 -7.93 -3.21 13.75
CA ALA A 49 -9.01 -2.55 13.01
C ALA A 49 -8.57 -2.08 11.60
N MET A 50 -7.26 -2.14 11.29
CA MET A 50 -6.70 -1.65 10.04
C MET A 50 -7.46 -2.17 8.81
N GLU A 51 -7.79 -3.46 8.75
CA GLU A 51 -8.44 -4.07 7.57
C GLU A 51 -9.76 -3.39 7.19
N SER A 52 -10.52 -2.93 8.19
CA SER A 52 -11.81 -2.28 8.01
C SER A 52 -11.73 -0.77 7.74
N GLN A 53 -10.54 -0.17 7.85
CA GLN A 53 -10.33 1.28 7.80
C GLN A 53 -9.56 1.75 6.55
N LEU A 54 -9.25 0.85 5.62
CA LEU A 54 -8.60 1.25 4.36
C LEU A 54 -9.51 2.21 3.59
N PRO A 55 -9.05 3.42 3.23
CA PRO A 55 -9.84 4.35 2.42
C PRO A 55 -10.00 3.86 0.97
N PHE A 56 -9.13 2.95 0.52
CA PHE A 56 -9.22 2.29 -0.77
C PHE A 56 -8.43 0.97 -0.76
N GLY A 57 -8.86 0.04 -1.61
CA GLY A 57 -8.26 -1.29 -1.73
C GLY A 57 -8.70 -2.22 -0.60
N ARG A 58 -7.91 -3.25 -0.33
CA ARG A 58 -8.18 -4.25 0.71
C ARG A 58 -6.89 -4.87 1.24
N VAL A 59 -6.94 -5.42 2.45
CA VAL A 59 -5.91 -6.32 2.95
C VAL A 59 -6.12 -7.70 2.31
N LEU A 60 -5.06 -8.26 1.73
CA LEU A 60 -5.03 -9.61 1.15
C LEU A 60 -4.44 -10.62 2.12
N PHE A 61 -3.50 -10.17 2.96
CA PHE A 61 -2.84 -10.98 3.98
C PHE A 61 -2.32 -10.05 5.09
N LEU A 62 -2.42 -10.51 6.34
CA LEU A 62 -1.86 -9.85 7.51
C LEU A 62 -1.31 -10.92 8.45
N ASP A 63 -0.04 -10.79 8.82
CA ASP A 63 0.59 -11.56 9.88
C ASP A 63 1.05 -10.61 10.98
N SER A 64 0.35 -10.61 12.12
CA SER A 64 0.67 -9.80 13.30
C SER A 64 1.47 -10.58 14.36
N THR A 65 1.92 -11.79 14.05
CA THR A 65 2.55 -12.70 15.04
C THR A 65 3.93 -12.20 15.47
N PHE A 66 4.67 -11.55 14.57
CA PHE A 66 5.98 -10.94 14.86
C PHE A 66 6.05 -9.53 14.28
N LEU A 67 6.13 -8.50 15.14
CA LEU A 67 6.14 -7.11 14.70
C LEU A 67 7.57 -6.61 14.38
N PRO A 68 7.76 -5.80 13.31
CA PRO A 68 6.76 -5.42 12.32
C PRO A 68 6.37 -6.62 11.45
N GLY A 69 5.08 -6.89 11.39
CA GLY A 69 4.51 -8.03 10.68
C GLY A 69 4.55 -7.88 9.17
N THR A 70 4.02 -8.87 8.48
CA THR A 70 3.81 -8.81 7.03
C THR A 70 2.40 -8.32 6.75
N VAL A 71 2.26 -7.37 5.83
CA VAL A 71 0.95 -7.04 5.26
C VAL A 71 1.04 -7.06 3.74
N THR A 72 0.03 -7.66 3.11
CA THR A 72 -0.16 -7.61 1.66
C THR A 72 -1.44 -6.85 1.36
N LEU A 73 -1.33 -5.82 0.55
CA LEU A 73 -2.43 -4.95 0.15
C LEU A 73 -2.77 -5.17 -1.33
N GLY A 74 -4.06 -5.25 -1.62
CA GLY A 74 -4.59 -5.21 -2.98
C GLY A 74 -5.04 -3.80 -3.30
N LEU A 75 -4.24 -3.05 -4.07
CA LEU A 75 -4.48 -1.64 -4.39
C LEU A 75 -4.55 -1.45 -5.91
N PHE A 76 -5.73 -1.13 -6.43
CA PHE A 76 -5.94 -0.81 -7.85
C PHE A 76 -5.37 -1.87 -8.82
N GLY A 77 -5.60 -3.15 -8.48
CA GLY A 77 -5.10 -4.30 -9.24
C GLY A 77 -3.62 -4.63 -9.03
N ASN A 78 -2.90 -3.89 -8.19
CA ASN A 78 -1.53 -4.19 -7.78
C ASN A 78 -1.52 -4.91 -6.43
N GLU A 79 -0.61 -5.86 -6.29
CA GLU A 79 -0.30 -6.55 -5.04
C GLU A 79 0.93 -5.88 -4.41
N ILE A 80 0.77 -5.33 -3.21
CA ILE A 80 1.82 -4.61 -2.48
C ILE A 80 2.07 -5.32 -1.17
N GLU A 81 3.19 -6.01 -1.06
CA GLU A 81 3.58 -6.73 0.15
C GLU A 81 4.71 -5.98 0.86
N LEU A 82 4.50 -5.74 2.15
CA LEU A 82 5.34 -4.90 2.99
C LEU A 82 6.01 -5.80 4.02
N LEU A 83 7.19 -6.32 3.65
CA LEU A 83 8.02 -7.11 4.55
C LEU A 83 9.02 -6.20 5.29
N PRO A 84 9.46 -6.60 6.50
CA PRO A 84 10.49 -5.84 7.22
C PRO A 84 11.76 -5.60 6.41
N ARG A 85 12.14 -6.58 5.59
CA ARG A 85 13.39 -6.55 4.80
C ARG A 85 13.26 -5.94 3.41
N VAL A 86 12.07 -5.96 2.82
CA VAL A 86 11.89 -5.62 1.39
C VAL A 86 10.45 -5.19 1.10
N LEU A 87 10.29 -4.27 0.15
CA LEU A 87 9.00 -4.00 -0.49
C LEU A 87 8.84 -4.99 -1.64
N ILE A 88 7.72 -5.70 -1.73
CA ILE A 88 7.39 -6.52 -2.91
C ILE A 88 6.21 -5.86 -3.62
N VAL A 89 6.37 -5.61 -4.91
CA VAL A 89 5.29 -5.08 -5.77
C VAL A 89 5.07 -6.04 -6.91
N ASN A 90 3.85 -6.60 -7.02
CA ASN A 90 3.49 -7.56 -8.05
C ASN A 90 4.52 -8.70 -8.17
N LYS A 91 4.95 -9.26 -7.04
CA LYS A 91 5.96 -10.33 -6.92
C LYS A 91 7.39 -9.94 -7.29
N GLN A 92 7.66 -8.66 -7.53
CA GLN A 92 9.00 -8.14 -7.76
C GLN A 92 9.54 -7.49 -6.50
N GLU A 93 10.76 -7.85 -6.09
CA GLU A 93 11.43 -7.24 -4.94
C GLU A 93 11.95 -5.83 -5.26
N HIS A 94 11.69 -4.90 -4.35
CA HIS A 94 12.17 -3.52 -4.31
C HIS A 94 12.86 -3.30 -2.96
N PRO A 95 14.20 -3.14 -2.94
CA PRO A 95 14.91 -2.82 -1.71
C PRO A 95 14.36 -1.53 -1.10
N TRP A 96 14.21 -1.48 0.23
CA TRP A 96 13.80 -0.26 0.89
C TRP A 96 14.78 0.88 0.67
N LYS A 97 14.32 1.96 0.02
CA LYS A 97 15.08 3.21 -0.12
C LYS A 97 14.24 4.36 0.38
N SER A 98 14.68 4.98 1.47
CA SER A 98 13.95 6.11 2.06
C SER A 98 13.74 7.24 1.06
N GLY A 99 12.51 7.77 1.00
CA GLY A 99 12.09 8.81 0.06
C GLY A 99 11.86 8.34 -1.38
N GLU A 100 12.05 7.05 -1.69
CA GLU A 100 11.80 6.52 -3.02
C GLU A 100 10.34 6.69 -3.44
N LYS A 101 10.15 7.07 -4.70
CA LYS A 101 8.84 7.13 -5.35
C LYS A 101 8.72 5.95 -6.30
N VAL A 102 7.73 5.11 -6.07
CA VAL A 102 7.42 3.93 -6.89
C VAL A 102 6.13 4.21 -7.67
N PRO A 103 6.23 4.69 -8.92
CA PRO A 103 5.05 4.91 -9.75
C PRO A 103 4.47 3.56 -10.19
N LEU A 104 3.15 3.40 -10.01
CA LEU A 104 2.40 2.25 -10.44
C LEU A 104 1.26 2.67 -11.36
N THR A 105 0.90 1.79 -12.27
CA THR A 105 -0.29 1.93 -13.11
C THR A 105 -1.38 1.03 -12.56
N VAL A 106 -2.63 1.49 -12.60
CA VAL A 106 -3.79 0.64 -12.32
C VAL A 106 -3.75 -0.56 -13.25
N ARG A 107 -3.94 -1.74 -12.66
CA ARG A 107 -4.04 -3.00 -13.40
C ARG A 107 -5.49 -3.45 -13.41
N GLN A 108 -5.93 -4.02 -14.53
CA GLN A 108 -7.22 -4.71 -14.53
C GLN A 108 -7.13 -5.85 -13.51
N ALA A 109 -8.11 -5.94 -12.62
CA ALA A 109 -8.25 -7.14 -11.80
C ALA A 109 -8.42 -8.31 -12.76
N THR A 110 -7.52 -9.31 -12.71
CA THR A 110 -7.70 -10.53 -13.48
C THR A 110 -8.98 -11.18 -13.01
N THR A 111 -10.09 -10.97 -13.71
CA THR A 111 -11.27 -11.79 -13.56
C THR A 111 -10.88 -13.16 -14.08
N VAL A 112 -10.55 -14.07 -13.16
CA VAL A 112 -10.57 -15.50 -13.47
C VAL A 112 -12.03 -15.84 -13.73
N ASN A 113 -12.43 -15.77 -15.01
CA ASN A 113 -13.68 -16.37 -15.46
C ASN A 113 -13.53 -17.88 -15.25
N GLY A 114 -14.09 -18.39 -14.16
CA GLY A 114 -14.29 -19.82 -13.97
C GLY A 114 -15.19 -20.33 -15.10
N GLY A 115 -14.74 -21.39 -15.78
CA GLY A 115 -15.49 -22.09 -16.82
C GLY A 115 -16.60 -22.99 -16.28
#